data_AF-A0A1G2BZL3-F1
#
_entry.id   AF-A0A1G2BZL3-F1
#
_cell.length_a   1.000
_cell.length_b   1.000
_cell.length_c   1.000
_cell.angle_alpha   90.00
_cell.angle_beta   90.00
_cell.angle_gamma   90.00
#
_symmetry.space_group_name_H-M   'P 1'
#
loop_
_entity.id
_entity.type
_entity.pdbx_description
1 polymer ?
#
loop_
_entity_poly.entity_id
_entity_poly.type
_entity_poly.pdbx_seq_one_letter_code
_entity_poly.pdbx_strand_id
1 'polypeptide(L)'
;MDFANNTTVNILDNDNWSSSLLVKDEKGNLTYLKNKAPQIKLGPESQIDVVSEGDLAPRDASFISLPNIYGSSSDKAELVFHPHDKQELDFFAKNVPLDDSKKYSIEKIVARIIAKQELDFDEKNAKLFTNILYNFFRSRKSAAIVRELLSKNVSLKNKPLAGENLDTILSVIKVIKNKIDLAGGLVVNQAELALKQETSVKLEIPTIKIEETNNNQKSAQDEIKDMLKGALPKVEAKIIETTVEDKSKIKDKQGVQPAAGFSIPAGSKELDKKPIVSNPKTDIVASNKILEIKLDSPEEKIDISLPKVSRPGISQTPRRSMSDVFTPAKEDASFLSRATLMGPVQELQSFDLIAFRRLGNTAEERVQKVFDRINLLEQDSYTKKAQGIAAWRESGVYKLYLKLGADSMIAGRQVADYIADKANKNEDTLSVAEFSAISDLNKQLRF
;
A
#
# COMPACT_ATOMS: atom_id res chain seq x y z
N MET A 1 10.24 -26.34 -66.07
CA MET A 1 9.49 -27.58 -65.78
C MET A 1 9.99 -28.02 -64.40
N ASP A 2 9.29 -27.87 -63.28
CA ASP A 2 7.88 -27.66 -63.01
C ASP A 2 7.74 -26.92 -61.67
N PHE A 3 6.93 -25.84 -61.63
CA PHE A 3 6.58 -25.14 -60.40
C PHE A 3 5.26 -25.70 -59.89
N ALA A 4 5.32 -26.47 -58.81
CA ALA A 4 4.16 -27.03 -58.14
C ALA A 4 3.51 -26.02 -57.18
N ASN A 5 2.17 -26.03 -57.21
CA ASN A 5 1.22 -25.15 -56.55
C ASN A 5 1.33 -25.19 -55.02
N ASN A 6 1.41 -24.02 -54.39
CA ASN A 6 1.26 -23.86 -52.95
C ASN A 6 -0.11 -23.22 -52.66
N THR A 7 -1.10 -24.06 -52.36
CA THR A 7 -2.48 -23.67 -52.08
C THR A 7 -2.56 -23.16 -50.63
N THR A 8 -2.67 -21.85 -50.44
CA THR A 8 -2.98 -21.25 -49.14
C THR A 8 -4.43 -21.51 -48.78
N VAL A 9 -4.67 -22.42 -47.84
CA VAL A 9 -5.98 -22.62 -47.22
C VAL A 9 -6.18 -21.52 -46.17
N ASN A 10 -7.17 -20.65 -46.42
CA ASN A 10 -7.69 -19.72 -45.41
C ASN A 10 -8.42 -20.52 -44.32
N ILE A 11 -7.85 -20.56 -43.10
CA ILE A 11 -8.41 -21.28 -41.93
C ILE A 11 -8.88 -20.27 -40.87
N LEU A 12 -9.62 -19.24 -41.26
CA LEU A 12 -10.25 -18.30 -40.32
C LEU A 12 -11.64 -17.91 -40.82
N ASP A 13 -12.58 -18.86 -40.76
CA ASP A 13 -14.00 -18.50 -40.69
C ASP A 13 -14.29 -17.99 -39.27
N ASN A 14 -14.75 -16.74 -39.16
CA ASN A 14 -14.88 -15.98 -37.91
C ASN A 14 -15.95 -16.51 -36.94
N ASP A 15 -16.71 -17.55 -37.30
CA ASP A 15 -17.87 -18.01 -36.50
C ASP A 15 -17.69 -19.39 -35.87
N ASN A 16 -16.47 -19.96 -35.88
CA ASN A 16 -16.27 -21.37 -35.47
C ASN A 16 -15.16 -21.61 -34.44
N TRP A 17 -14.90 -20.65 -33.53
CA TRP A 17 -13.89 -20.82 -32.48
C TRP A 17 -14.25 -21.86 -31.41
N SER A 18 -15.53 -22.22 -31.26
CA SER A 18 -15.97 -23.16 -30.24
C SER A 18 -15.72 -24.63 -30.60
N SER A 19 -15.55 -24.96 -31.88
CA SER A 19 -15.39 -26.35 -32.32
C SER A 19 -13.95 -26.88 -32.23
N SER A 20 -12.97 -26.00 -31.96
CA SER A 20 -11.56 -26.37 -31.77
C SER A 20 -11.14 -26.52 -30.30
N LEU A 21 -12.06 -26.31 -29.35
CA LEU A 21 -11.78 -26.51 -27.92
C LEU A 21 -11.71 -28.02 -27.59
N LEU A 22 -10.50 -28.48 -27.32
CA LEU A 22 -10.21 -29.81 -26.81
C LEU A 22 -10.47 -29.83 -25.30
N VAL A 23 -11.36 -30.71 -24.85
CA VAL A 23 -11.60 -30.95 -23.42
C VAL A 23 -10.89 -32.22 -23.00
N LYS A 24 -10.36 -32.20 -21.77
CA LYS A 24 -9.60 -33.31 -21.21
C LYS A 24 -10.56 -34.19 -20.39
N ASP A 25 -10.73 -35.43 -20.80
CA ASP A 25 -11.55 -36.40 -20.06
C ASP A 25 -10.87 -36.78 -18.74
N GLU A 26 -11.60 -37.41 -17.81
CA GLU A 26 -11.10 -37.84 -16.48
C GLU A 26 -9.85 -38.74 -16.56
N LYS A 27 -9.61 -39.38 -17.72
CA LYS A 27 -8.44 -40.22 -18.00
C LYS A 27 -7.25 -39.44 -18.59
N GLY A 28 -7.36 -38.13 -18.74
CA GLY A 28 -6.30 -37.25 -19.24
C GLY A 28 -6.20 -37.15 -20.76
N ASN A 29 -7.11 -37.76 -21.52
CA ASN A 29 -7.10 -37.74 -22.99
C ASN A 29 -7.88 -36.52 -23.52
N LEU A 30 -7.34 -35.85 -24.54
CA LEU A 30 -7.95 -34.69 -25.17
C LEU A 30 -8.93 -35.14 -26.26
N THR A 31 -10.21 -34.81 -26.12
CA THR A 31 -11.25 -35.10 -27.12
C THR A 31 -11.94 -33.82 -27.56
N TYR A 32 -12.36 -33.76 -28.83
CA TYR A 32 -13.12 -32.63 -29.37
C TYR A 32 -14.54 -32.66 -28.81
N LEU A 33 -15.06 -31.49 -28.41
CA LEU A 33 -16.42 -31.30 -27.91
C LEU A 33 -17.44 -31.52 -29.05
N LYS A 34 -17.66 -32.76 -29.48
CA LYS A 34 -18.74 -33.08 -30.42
C LYS A 34 -20.06 -32.81 -29.73
N ASN A 35 -20.83 -31.88 -30.27
CA ASN A 35 -22.22 -31.59 -29.91
C ASN A 35 -23.09 -32.86 -29.98
N LYS A 36 -23.03 -33.69 -28.94
CA LYS A 36 -24.02 -34.71 -28.67
C LYS A 36 -25.12 -34.01 -27.89
N ALA A 37 -26.05 -33.38 -28.61
CA ALA A 37 -27.32 -32.99 -28.02
C ALA A 37 -27.92 -34.26 -27.37
N PRO A 38 -28.15 -34.28 -26.05
CA PRO A 38 -28.73 -35.44 -25.41
C PRO A 38 -30.16 -35.58 -25.93
N GLN A 39 -30.42 -36.64 -26.71
CA GLN A 39 -31.79 -37.11 -26.92
C GLN A 39 -32.29 -37.68 -25.60
N ILE A 40 -32.88 -36.81 -24.78
CA ILE A 40 -33.64 -37.20 -23.60
C ILE A 40 -34.87 -37.93 -24.11
N LYS A 41 -34.88 -39.26 -23.99
CA LYS A 41 -36.10 -40.05 -24.15
C LYS A 41 -36.99 -39.78 -22.94
N LEU A 42 -38.09 -39.05 -23.14
CA LEU A 42 -39.16 -38.95 -22.16
C LEU A 42 -39.81 -40.33 -21.97
N GLY A 43 -39.73 -40.86 -20.74
CA GLY A 43 -40.62 -41.90 -20.25
C GLY A 43 -41.91 -41.29 -19.70
N PRO A 44 -43.02 -42.05 -19.64
CA PRO A 44 -44.31 -41.53 -19.20
C PRO A 44 -44.39 -41.47 -17.67
N GLU A 45 -45.12 -40.47 -17.18
CA GLU A 45 -45.64 -40.34 -15.81
C GLU A 45 -44.62 -40.18 -14.69
N SER A 46 -44.22 -38.93 -14.47
CA SER A 46 -44.11 -38.41 -13.10
C SER A 46 -44.71 -37.01 -13.09
N GLN A 47 -45.65 -36.80 -12.17
CA GLN A 47 -46.30 -35.51 -11.95
C GLN A 47 -45.24 -34.51 -11.51
N ILE A 48 -44.97 -33.52 -12.37
CA ILE A 48 -44.06 -32.43 -12.09
C ILE A 48 -44.91 -31.32 -11.46
N ASP A 49 -44.60 -30.98 -10.21
CA ASP A 49 -45.09 -29.76 -9.58
C ASP A 49 -44.74 -28.55 -10.45
N VAL A 50 -45.74 -27.69 -10.66
CA VAL A 50 -45.70 -26.48 -11.47
C VAL A 50 -44.50 -25.62 -11.05
N VAL A 51 -43.42 -25.69 -11.83
CA VAL A 51 -42.31 -24.74 -11.77
C VAL A 51 -42.87 -23.41 -12.26
N SER A 52 -43.02 -22.48 -11.32
CA SER A 52 -43.38 -21.09 -11.54
C SER A 52 -42.60 -20.53 -12.72
N GLU A 53 -43.33 -20.02 -13.71
CA GLU A 53 -42.79 -19.21 -14.80
C GLU A 53 -41.77 -18.23 -14.23
N GLY A 54 -40.56 -18.27 -14.79
CA GLY A 54 -39.48 -17.39 -14.39
C GLY A 54 -39.96 -15.94 -14.45
N ASP A 55 -39.70 -15.22 -13.37
CA ASP A 55 -39.97 -13.80 -13.24
C ASP A 55 -39.46 -13.06 -14.48
N LEU A 56 -40.41 -12.73 -15.36
CA LEU A 56 -40.23 -11.74 -16.41
C LEU A 56 -39.61 -10.52 -15.74
N ALA A 57 -38.52 -10.01 -16.33
CA ALA A 57 -37.87 -8.78 -15.88
C ALA A 57 -38.94 -7.74 -15.47
N PRO A 58 -38.84 -7.14 -14.28
CA PRO A 58 -39.89 -6.30 -13.74
C PRO A 58 -40.31 -5.27 -14.79
N ARG A 59 -41.61 -5.25 -15.11
CA ARG A 59 -42.19 -4.39 -16.16
C ARG A 59 -41.97 -2.89 -15.91
N ASP A 60 -41.46 -2.53 -14.74
CA ASP A 60 -41.13 -1.17 -14.34
C ASP A 60 -39.67 -0.78 -14.58
N ALA A 61 -38.87 -1.63 -15.26
CA ALA A 61 -37.58 -1.23 -15.86
C ALA A 61 -37.85 -0.26 -17.03
N SER A 62 -38.30 0.93 -16.67
CA SER A 62 -38.51 2.09 -17.52
C SER A 62 -37.14 2.55 -17.96
N PHE A 63 -36.60 1.94 -19.03
CA PHE A 63 -35.42 2.44 -19.69
C PHE A 63 -35.73 3.86 -20.17
N ILE A 64 -35.27 4.84 -19.39
CA ILE A 64 -35.39 6.25 -19.72
C ILE A 64 -34.67 6.43 -21.03
N SER A 65 -35.41 6.68 -22.10
CA SER A 65 -34.84 6.99 -23.41
C SER A 65 -34.11 8.32 -23.26
N LEU A 66 -32.77 8.29 -23.19
CA LEU A 66 -31.97 9.50 -23.11
C LEU A 66 -32.20 10.31 -24.40
N PRO A 67 -32.69 11.56 -24.33
CA PRO A 67 -33.17 12.31 -25.49
C PRO A 67 -32.08 12.79 -26.46
N ASN A 68 -30.82 12.37 -26.33
CA ASN A 68 -29.72 12.77 -27.21
C ASN A 68 -28.80 11.58 -27.49
N ILE A 69 -29.16 10.78 -28.50
CA ILE A 69 -28.31 9.68 -29.02
C ILE A 69 -27.31 10.18 -30.08
N TYR A 70 -27.37 11.46 -30.45
CA TYR A 70 -26.38 12.09 -31.34
C TYR A 70 -25.15 12.55 -30.56
N GLY A 71 -24.42 11.59 -29.98
CA GLY A 71 -23.06 11.87 -29.50
C GLY A 71 -22.17 12.16 -30.72
N SER A 72 -21.63 13.38 -30.80
CA SER A 72 -20.61 13.71 -31.79
C SER A 72 -19.33 12.93 -31.44
N SER A 73 -18.52 12.55 -32.43
CA SER A 73 -17.22 11.89 -32.17
C SER A 73 -16.24 12.77 -31.38
N SER A 74 -16.54 14.06 -31.23
CA SER A 74 -15.84 15.00 -30.36
C SER A 74 -16.27 14.96 -28.90
N ASP A 75 -17.41 14.33 -28.58
CA ASP A 75 -17.93 14.29 -27.22
C ASP A 75 -17.09 13.33 -26.37
N LYS A 76 -16.65 13.80 -25.21
CA LYS A 76 -15.94 12.96 -24.25
C LYS A 76 -16.85 11.81 -23.85
N ALA A 77 -16.37 10.58 -24.02
CA ALA A 77 -17.04 9.40 -23.48
C ALA A 77 -17.07 9.50 -21.94
N GLU A 78 -18.22 9.93 -21.40
CA GLU A 78 -18.49 9.91 -19.97
C GLU A 78 -19.17 8.57 -19.63
N LEU A 79 -18.48 7.73 -18.84
CA LEU A 79 -19.03 6.46 -18.36
C LEU A 79 -19.94 6.75 -17.15
N VAL A 80 -21.17 7.18 -17.42
CA VAL A 80 -22.18 7.50 -16.39
C VAL A 80 -23.32 6.51 -16.57
N PHE A 81 -23.49 5.59 -15.60
CA PHE A 81 -24.52 4.55 -15.68
C PHE A 81 -25.88 5.06 -15.22
N HIS A 82 -25.91 6.08 -14.35
CA HIS A 82 -27.11 6.76 -13.89
C HIS A 82 -26.85 8.26 -13.67
N PRO A 83 -27.83 9.17 -13.85
CA PRO A 83 -27.67 10.61 -13.55
C PRO A 83 -27.24 10.90 -12.10
N HIS A 84 -27.53 10.01 -11.15
CA HIS A 84 -27.06 10.11 -9.77
C HIS A 84 -25.55 9.86 -9.64
N ASP A 85 -24.95 9.00 -10.47
CA ASP A 85 -23.52 8.72 -10.43
C ASP A 85 -22.69 9.98 -10.68
N LYS A 86 -23.17 10.88 -11.54
CA LYS A 86 -22.50 12.17 -11.79
C LYS A 86 -22.51 13.06 -10.54
N GLN A 87 -23.62 13.09 -9.81
CA GLN A 87 -23.71 13.83 -8.55
C GLN A 87 -22.83 13.22 -7.46
N GLU A 88 -22.77 11.89 -7.39
CA GLU A 88 -21.88 11.18 -6.47
C GLU A 88 -20.41 11.46 -6.82
N LEU A 89 -20.03 11.39 -8.09
CA LEU A 89 -18.67 11.71 -8.54
C LEU A 89 -18.30 13.16 -8.22
N ASP A 90 -19.20 14.11 -8.41
CA ASP A 90 -18.98 15.52 -8.04
C ASP A 90 -18.85 15.71 -6.52
N PHE A 91 -19.64 14.96 -5.74
CA PHE A 91 -19.54 14.95 -4.28
C PHE A 91 -18.21 14.36 -3.82
N PHE A 92 -17.81 13.21 -4.39
CA PHE A 92 -16.51 12.62 -4.13
C PHE A 92 -15.39 13.58 -4.53
N ALA A 93 -15.43 14.18 -5.73
CA ALA A 93 -14.43 15.13 -6.20
C ALA A 93 -14.27 16.33 -5.26
N LYS A 94 -15.37 16.85 -4.70
CA LYS A 94 -15.36 17.95 -3.72
C LYS A 94 -14.84 17.53 -2.34
N ASN A 95 -15.07 16.28 -1.97
CA ASN A 95 -14.73 15.74 -0.64
C ASN A 95 -13.46 14.88 -0.64
N VAL A 96 -12.78 14.68 -1.77
CA VAL A 96 -11.46 14.04 -1.78
C VAL A 96 -10.56 14.91 -0.91
N PRO A 97 -10.03 14.38 0.20
CA PRO A 97 -9.15 15.15 1.07
C PRO A 97 -7.97 15.64 0.23
N LEU A 98 -7.85 16.96 0.07
CA LEU A 98 -6.67 17.54 -0.54
C LEU A 98 -5.50 17.23 0.39
N ASP A 99 -4.48 16.58 -0.17
CA ASP A 99 -3.24 16.32 0.54
C ASP A 99 -2.51 17.65 0.74
N ASP A 100 -2.82 18.31 1.87
CA ASP A 100 -2.22 19.56 2.34
C ASP A 100 -0.80 19.35 2.89
N SER A 101 -0.20 18.18 2.66
CA SER A 101 1.20 17.93 3.04
C SER A 101 2.12 18.97 2.41
N LYS A 102 3.07 19.45 3.22
CA LYS A 102 4.10 20.38 2.75
C LYS A 102 4.92 19.68 1.66
N LYS A 103 4.90 20.22 0.45
CA LYS A 103 5.63 19.67 -0.69
C LYS A 103 7.07 20.17 -0.71
N TYR A 104 8.02 19.24 -0.76
CA TYR A 104 9.45 19.53 -0.84
C TYR A 104 9.97 19.14 -2.23
N SER A 105 10.65 20.06 -2.92
CA SER A 105 11.31 19.77 -4.20
C SER A 105 12.59 18.98 -3.96
N ILE A 106 12.71 17.83 -4.64
CA ILE A 106 13.91 17.00 -4.59
C ILE A 106 15.13 17.74 -5.16
N GLU A 107 14.98 18.53 -6.23
CA GLU A 107 16.11 19.24 -6.83
C GLU A 107 16.71 20.25 -5.85
N LYS A 108 15.87 20.97 -5.09
CA LYS A 108 16.34 21.91 -4.06
C LYS A 108 17.09 21.21 -2.92
N ILE A 109 16.63 20.02 -2.52
CA ILE A 109 17.31 19.23 -1.49
C ILE A 109 18.67 18.77 -2.01
N VAL A 110 18.71 18.22 -3.23
CA VAL A 110 19.94 17.75 -3.88
C VAL A 110 20.94 18.90 -4.06
N ALA A 111 20.51 20.04 -4.60
CA ALA A 111 21.37 21.21 -4.80
C ALA A 111 21.99 21.71 -3.49
N ARG A 112 21.22 21.69 -2.38
CA ARG A 112 21.74 22.04 -1.06
C ARG A 112 22.77 21.04 -0.53
N ILE A 113 22.59 19.75 -0.81
CA ILE A 113 23.56 18.71 -0.42
C ILE A 113 24.85 18.88 -1.23
N ILE A 114 24.72 19.09 -2.54
CA ILE A 114 25.84 19.34 -3.46
C ILE A 114 26.65 20.55 -3.01
N ALA A 115 25.98 21.68 -2.74
CA ALA A 115 26.63 22.91 -2.31
C ALA A 115 27.33 22.77 -0.95
N LYS A 116 26.75 22.00 -0.01
CA LYS A 116 27.32 21.79 1.33
C LYS A 116 28.54 20.87 1.35
N GLN A 117 28.62 19.96 0.40
CA GLN A 117 29.66 18.93 0.33
C GLN A 117 30.67 19.22 -0.80
N GLU A 118 30.55 20.38 -1.46
CA GLU A 118 31.41 20.82 -2.57
C GLU A 118 31.57 19.74 -3.66
N LEU A 119 30.45 19.09 -4.02
CA LEU A 119 30.44 17.96 -4.95
C LEU A 119 30.29 18.43 -6.40
N ASP A 120 31.31 18.27 -7.22
CA ASP A 120 31.24 18.57 -8.66
C ASP A 120 30.70 17.36 -9.44
N PHE A 121 29.38 17.31 -9.68
CA PHE A 121 28.74 16.27 -10.50
C PHE A 121 28.50 16.71 -11.95
N ASP A 122 28.75 15.80 -12.90
CA ASP A 122 28.26 15.93 -14.28
C ASP A 122 26.73 15.88 -14.33
N GLU A 123 26.11 16.49 -15.34
CA GLU A 123 24.65 16.55 -15.48
C GLU A 123 23.98 15.16 -15.43
N LYS A 124 24.62 14.15 -16.06
CA LYS A 124 24.15 12.75 -16.03
C LYS A 124 24.20 12.16 -14.63
N ASN A 125 25.31 12.37 -13.91
CA ASN A 125 25.50 11.85 -12.55
C ASN A 125 24.60 12.57 -11.56
N ALA A 126 24.35 13.87 -11.75
CA ALA A 126 23.40 14.66 -10.96
C ALA A 126 21.96 14.12 -11.09
N LYS A 127 21.53 13.74 -12.30
CA LYS A 127 20.21 13.10 -12.53
C LYS A 127 20.11 11.73 -11.86
N LEU A 128 21.15 10.89 -11.96
CA LEU A 128 21.21 9.60 -11.28
C LEU A 128 21.17 9.75 -9.76
N PHE A 129 21.98 10.67 -9.22
CA PHE A 129 22.00 11.00 -7.80
C PHE A 129 20.63 11.46 -7.30
N THR A 130 19.97 12.35 -8.05
CA THR A 130 18.62 12.85 -7.75
C THR A 130 17.60 11.71 -7.71
N ASN A 131 17.61 10.80 -8.68
CA ASN A 131 16.68 9.67 -8.72
C ASN A 131 16.93 8.66 -7.57
N ILE A 132 18.19 8.39 -7.24
CA ILE A 132 18.53 7.53 -6.09
C ILE A 132 17.99 8.14 -4.79
N LEU A 133 18.20 9.45 -4.57
CA LEU A 133 17.70 10.13 -3.37
C LEU A 133 16.18 10.24 -3.35
N TYR A 134 15.54 10.47 -4.48
CA TYR A 134 14.08 10.49 -4.58
C TYR A 134 13.46 9.16 -4.10
N ASN A 135 14.03 8.03 -4.53
CA ASN A 135 13.57 6.71 -4.08
C ASN A 135 13.82 6.48 -2.58
N PHE A 136 14.89 7.04 -2.02
CA PHE A 136 15.16 6.98 -0.59
C PHE A 136 14.11 7.78 0.22
N PHE A 137 13.83 9.02 -0.19
CA PHE A 137 12.85 9.87 0.49
C PHE A 137 11.42 9.30 0.43
N ARG A 138 11.07 8.60 -0.65
CA ARG A 138 9.79 7.87 -0.76
C ARG A 138 9.79 6.50 -0.05
N SER A 139 10.79 6.20 0.76
CA SER A 139 10.92 4.94 1.50
C SER A 139 10.89 3.69 0.60
N ARG A 140 11.24 3.82 -0.69
CA ARG A 140 11.31 2.70 -1.65
C ARG A 140 12.63 1.93 -1.57
N LYS A 141 13.67 2.56 -1.04
CA LYS A 141 15.02 1.98 -0.90
C LYS A 141 15.56 2.25 0.50
N SER A 142 16.21 1.25 1.09
CA SER A 142 16.86 1.38 2.39
C SER A 142 18.19 2.14 2.29
N ALA A 143 18.68 2.68 3.41
CA ALA A 143 19.94 3.42 3.43
C ALA A 143 21.16 2.57 2.99
N ALA A 144 21.14 1.27 3.27
CA ALA A 144 22.18 0.34 2.84
C ALA A 144 22.21 0.18 1.32
N ILE A 145 21.04 0.00 0.69
CA ILE A 145 20.91 -0.09 -0.77
C ILE A 145 21.31 1.23 -1.43
N VAL A 146 20.95 2.36 -0.83
CA VAL A 146 21.34 3.68 -1.35
C VAL A 146 22.85 3.87 -1.30
N ARG A 147 23.51 3.45 -0.22
CA ARG A 147 24.99 3.47 -0.12
C ARG A 147 25.64 2.71 -1.28
N GLU A 148 25.17 1.49 -1.53
CA GLU A 148 25.66 0.65 -2.62
C GLU A 148 25.43 1.29 -3.99
N LEU A 149 24.20 1.76 -4.25
CA LEU A 149 23.86 2.41 -5.52
C LEU A 149 24.66 3.69 -5.79
N LEU A 150 24.93 4.49 -4.74
CA LEU A 150 25.75 5.68 -4.85
C LEU A 150 27.22 5.31 -5.14
N SER A 151 27.77 4.30 -4.46
CA SER A 151 29.14 3.84 -4.70
C SER A 151 29.34 3.27 -6.12
N LYS A 152 28.33 2.59 -6.67
CA LYS A 152 28.42 1.91 -7.96
C LYS A 152 28.11 2.80 -9.16
N ASN A 153 27.12 3.68 -9.04
CA ASN A 153 26.55 4.39 -10.20
C ASN A 153 26.92 5.88 -10.25
N VAL A 154 27.45 6.45 -9.17
CA VAL A 154 27.77 7.88 -9.09
C VAL A 154 29.28 8.06 -9.00
N SER A 155 29.84 8.67 -10.05
CA SER A 155 31.27 8.98 -10.13
C SER A 155 31.49 10.50 -10.12
N LEU A 156 32.55 10.93 -9.45
CA LEU A 156 32.97 12.33 -9.33
C LEU A 156 34.27 12.48 -10.10
N LYS A 157 34.26 13.24 -11.21
CA LYS A 157 35.41 13.40 -12.12
C LYS A 157 36.05 12.05 -12.52
N ASN A 158 35.21 11.08 -12.92
CA ASN A 158 35.58 9.69 -13.26
C ASN A 158 36.15 8.84 -12.11
N LYS A 159 36.12 9.30 -10.86
CA LYS A 159 36.50 8.50 -9.69
C LYS A 159 35.25 8.08 -8.90
N PRO A 160 35.22 6.84 -8.36
CA PRO A 160 34.12 6.43 -7.49
C PRO A 160 34.10 7.30 -6.23
N LEU A 161 32.90 7.52 -5.67
CA LEU A 161 32.76 8.28 -4.43
C LEU A 161 33.51 7.60 -3.28
N ALA A 162 34.33 8.35 -2.55
CA ALA A 162 35.01 7.86 -1.35
C ALA A 162 33.99 7.48 -0.25
N GLY A 163 34.29 6.40 0.48
CA GLY A 163 33.40 5.87 1.52
C GLY A 163 33.05 6.88 2.63
N GLU A 164 34.01 7.71 3.03
CA GLU A 164 33.84 8.73 4.07
C GLU A 164 32.84 9.83 3.65
N ASN A 165 32.93 10.27 2.39
CA ASN A 165 32.01 11.25 1.82
C ASN A 165 30.60 10.66 1.71
N LEU A 166 30.48 9.38 1.32
CA LEU A 166 29.20 8.68 1.26
C LEU A 166 28.53 8.59 2.63
N ASP A 167 29.28 8.27 3.67
CA ASP A 167 28.75 8.16 5.03
C ASP A 167 28.30 9.52 5.57
N THR A 168 29.06 10.57 5.26
CA THR A 168 28.69 11.96 5.60
C THR A 168 27.40 12.37 4.88
N ILE A 169 27.29 12.10 3.57
CA ILE A 169 26.11 12.37 2.76
C ILE A 169 24.90 11.60 3.31
N LEU A 170 25.04 10.31 3.62
CA LEU A 170 23.97 9.48 4.17
C LEU A 170 23.51 9.97 5.55
N SER A 171 24.42 10.42 6.39
CA SER A 171 24.08 11.04 7.68
C SER A 171 23.21 12.28 7.49
N VAL A 172 23.60 13.19 6.60
CA VAL A 172 22.83 14.40 6.28
C VAL A 172 21.45 14.06 5.70
N ILE A 173 21.38 13.11 4.76
CA ILE A 173 20.11 12.69 4.14
C ILE A 173 19.16 12.09 5.17
N LYS A 174 19.65 11.25 6.10
CA LYS A 174 18.83 10.70 7.19
C LYS A 174 18.22 11.80 8.06
N VAL A 175 19.03 12.81 8.44
CA VAL A 175 18.54 13.95 9.21
C VAL A 175 17.48 14.74 8.45
N ILE A 176 17.67 14.97 7.14
CA ILE A 176 16.68 15.66 6.31
C ILE A 176 15.39 14.84 6.20
N LYS A 177 15.49 13.52 5.97
CA LYS A 177 14.33 12.62 5.89
C LYS A 177 13.52 12.67 7.17
N ASN A 178 14.16 12.52 8.33
CA ASN A 178 13.47 12.59 9.61
C ASN A 178 12.75 13.93 9.82
N LYS A 179 13.33 15.05 9.38
CA LYS A 179 12.67 16.37 9.45
C LYS A 179 11.45 16.48 8.53
N ILE A 180 11.51 15.88 7.34
CA ILE A 180 10.39 15.87 6.39
C ILE A 180 9.27 14.97 6.92
N ASP A 181 9.62 13.78 7.43
CA ASP A 181 8.67 12.83 8.00
C ASP A 181 7.96 13.43 9.23
N LEU A 182 8.70 14.08 10.14
CA LEU A 182 8.14 14.80 11.28
C LEU A 182 7.21 15.95 10.87
N ALA A 183 7.44 16.56 9.71
CA ALA A 183 6.60 17.62 9.18
C ALA A 183 5.40 17.11 8.37
N GLY A 184 5.25 15.78 8.20
CA GLY A 184 4.24 15.18 7.32
C GLY A 184 4.41 15.62 5.86
N GLY A 185 5.66 15.85 5.43
CA GLY A 185 5.97 16.41 4.12
C GLY A 185 6.05 15.37 3.00
N LEU A 186 5.59 15.74 1.81
CA LEU A 186 5.75 14.92 0.62
C LEU A 186 6.90 15.43 -0.26
N VAL A 187 7.84 14.56 -0.62
CA VAL A 187 8.91 14.88 -1.57
C VAL A 187 8.41 14.65 -3.00
N VAL A 188 8.48 15.70 -3.82
CA VAL A 188 7.98 15.72 -5.19
C VAL A 188 9.09 16.10 -6.16
N ASN A 189 9.09 15.47 -7.32
CA ASN A 189 9.95 15.82 -8.45
C ASN A 189 9.30 16.97 -9.24
N GLN A 190 9.97 18.12 -9.39
CA GLN A 190 9.35 19.27 -10.06
C GLN A 190 9.06 18.98 -11.53
N ALA A 191 9.87 18.14 -12.18
CA ALA A 191 9.59 17.68 -13.53
C ALA A 191 8.25 16.94 -13.64
N GLU A 192 7.87 16.15 -12.62
CA GLU A 192 6.57 15.46 -12.60
C GLU A 192 5.40 16.43 -12.31
N LEU A 193 5.64 17.50 -11.56
CA LEU A 193 4.63 18.53 -11.28
C LEU A 193 4.31 19.36 -12.53
N ALA A 194 5.32 19.75 -13.30
CA ALA A 194 5.13 20.50 -14.54
C ALA A 194 4.29 19.71 -15.56
N LEU A 195 4.60 18.42 -15.75
CA LEU A 195 3.85 17.55 -16.66
C LEU A 195 2.38 17.38 -16.26
N LYS A 196 2.07 17.34 -14.95
CA LYS A 196 0.68 17.23 -14.45
C LYS A 196 -0.12 18.53 -14.57
N GLN A 197 0.54 19.68 -14.44
CA GLN A 197 -0.12 20.97 -14.63
C GLN A 197 -0.46 21.23 -16.10
N GLU A 198 0.39 20.79 -17.03
CA GLU A 198 0.11 20.89 -18.46
C GLU A 198 -1.01 19.93 -18.90
N THR A 199 -1.06 18.71 -18.35
CA THR A 199 -2.13 17.74 -18.66
C THR A 199 -3.50 18.09 -18.05
N SER A 200 -3.55 18.97 -17.04
CA SER A 200 -4.83 19.44 -16.46
C SER A 200 -5.36 20.71 -17.11
N VAL A 201 -4.57 21.42 -17.93
CA VAL A 201 -5.00 22.67 -18.59
C VAL A 201 -5.37 22.49 -20.06
N LYS A 202 -4.91 21.46 -20.77
CA LYS A 202 -5.34 21.24 -22.16
C LYS A 202 -5.11 19.81 -22.63
N LEU A 203 -6.09 18.92 -22.41
CA LEU A 203 -6.21 17.70 -23.20
C LEU A 203 -6.95 18.03 -24.52
N GLU A 204 -6.27 18.79 -25.39
CA GLU A 204 -6.58 18.78 -26.82
C GLU A 204 -5.89 17.54 -27.39
N ILE A 205 -6.71 16.53 -27.71
CA ILE A 205 -6.26 15.31 -28.39
C ILE A 205 -5.68 15.74 -29.75
N PRO A 206 -4.44 15.35 -30.12
CA PRO A 206 -3.95 15.62 -31.46
C PRO A 206 -4.81 14.85 -32.47
N THR A 207 -5.55 15.59 -33.29
CA THR A 207 -6.30 15.05 -34.43
C THR A 207 -5.34 14.32 -35.35
N ILE A 208 -5.42 12.99 -35.36
CA ILE A 208 -4.73 12.15 -36.33
C ILE A 208 -5.35 12.45 -37.69
N LYS A 209 -4.63 13.21 -38.53
CA LYS A 209 -4.95 13.31 -39.96
C LYS A 209 -4.66 11.96 -40.58
N ILE A 210 -5.71 11.23 -40.90
CA ILE A 210 -5.64 10.06 -41.77
C ILE A 210 -5.33 10.61 -43.17
N GLU A 211 -4.11 10.44 -43.64
CA GLU A 211 -3.77 10.64 -45.04
C GLU A 211 -4.41 9.51 -45.85
N GLU A 212 -5.43 9.86 -46.63
CA GLU A 212 -5.97 9.00 -47.67
C GLU A 212 -4.86 8.73 -48.71
N THR A 213 -4.34 7.51 -48.72
CA THR A 213 -3.49 7.03 -49.80
C THR A 213 -4.33 6.90 -51.07
N ASN A 214 -4.32 7.95 -51.88
CA ASN A 214 -4.77 7.90 -53.27
C ASN A 214 -3.78 7.05 -54.08
N ASN A 215 -4.16 5.80 -54.29
CA ASN A 215 -3.51 4.88 -55.19
C ASN A 215 -3.99 5.19 -56.61
N ASN A 216 -3.21 5.94 -57.39
CA ASN A 216 -3.43 6.07 -58.82
C ASN A 216 -2.08 6.12 -59.54
N GLN A 217 -1.56 4.92 -59.86
CA GLN A 217 -0.48 4.77 -60.83
C GLN A 217 -1.02 5.06 -62.23
N LYS A 218 -0.54 6.16 -62.83
CA LYS A 218 -0.44 6.28 -64.28
C LYS A 218 0.98 6.68 -64.65
N SER A 219 1.63 5.69 -65.27
CA SER A 219 2.52 5.71 -66.43
C SER A 219 3.36 6.94 -66.73
N ALA A 220 4.61 6.63 -67.07
CA ALA A 220 5.66 7.47 -67.61
C ALA A 220 5.21 8.42 -68.72
N GLN A 221 5.55 9.71 -68.54
CA GLN A 221 5.94 10.66 -69.59
C GLN A 221 6.53 11.91 -68.92
N ASP A 222 7.60 12.44 -69.51
CA ASP A 222 8.21 13.78 -69.31
C ASP A 222 9.09 13.91 -68.05
N GLU A 223 10.43 13.78 -68.06
CA GLU A 223 11.45 14.46 -68.88
C GLU A 223 11.19 15.97 -69.12
N ILE A 224 12.19 16.79 -68.78
CA ILE A 224 12.44 18.20 -69.15
C ILE A 224 12.06 19.28 -68.10
N LYS A 225 13.05 19.63 -67.26
CA LYS A 225 13.50 21.00 -66.88
C LYS A 225 14.28 20.90 -65.56
N ASP A 226 15.57 20.58 -65.56
CA ASP A 226 16.67 21.49 -65.87
C ASP A 226 16.34 23.00 -65.94
N MET A 227 17.18 23.79 -65.26
CA MET A 227 17.32 25.26 -65.26
C MET A 227 16.52 26.08 -64.22
N LEU A 228 17.07 26.22 -63.01
CA LEU A 228 17.46 27.52 -62.39
C LEU A 228 18.19 27.25 -61.05
N LYS A 229 19.52 27.11 -61.05
CA LYS A 229 20.48 28.15 -60.66
C LYS A 229 19.99 29.14 -59.58
N GLY A 230 20.42 28.90 -58.34
CA GLY A 230 21.41 29.72 -57.64
C GLY A 230 20.99 31.07 -57.06
N ALA A 231 21.14 31.22 -55.73
CA ALA A 231 21.85 32.34 -55.08
C ALA A 231 21.80 32.20 -53.54
N LEU A 232 22.99 32.14 -52.92
CA LEU A 232 23.30 32.54 -51.54
C LEU A 232 22.95 34.05 -51.31
N PRO A 233 23.03 34.66 -50.09
CA PRO A 233 23.75 34.23 -48.88
C PRO A 233 23.10 34.51 -47.50
N LYS A 234 23.83 33.99 -46.49
CA LYS A 234 23.92 34.38 -45.06
C LYS A 234 23.71 35.87 -44.73
N VAL A 235 23.14 36.13 -43.55
CA VAL A 235 23.50 37.26 -42.68
C VAL A 235 23.54 36.81 -41.22
N GLU A 236 24.72 36.99 -40.60
CA GLU A 236 24.99 36.98 -39.16
C GLU A 236 24.60 38.33 -38.54
N ALA A 237 24.21 38.37 -37.26
CA ALA A 237 24.97 39.06 -36.19
C ALA A 237 24.14 39.49 -34.96
N LYS A 238 24.83 39.36 -33.81
CA LYS A 238 24.95 40.28 -32.66
C LYS A 238 23.82 40.45 -31.62
N ILE A 239 24.08 39.84 -30.45
CA ILE A 239 24.46 40.46 -29.16
C ILE A 239 23.93 41.87 -28.88
N ILE A 240 23.12 42.01 -27.82
CA ILE A 240 23.22 43.13 -26.85
C ILE A 240 22.95 42.61 -25.43
N GLU A 241 23.91 42.93 -24.57
CA GLU A 241 23.96 42.79 -23.12
C GLU A 241 23.46 44.11 -22.50
N THR A 242 22.72 44.08 -21.39
CA THR A 242 22.56 45.27 -20.53
C THR A 242 22.23 44.88 -19.09
N THR A 243 23.24 45.04 -18.26
CA THR A 243 23.19 45.30 -16.82
C THR A 243 22.52 46.64 -16.51
N VAL A 244 21.67 46.72 -15.48
CA VAL A 244 21.64 47.88 -14.56
C VAL A 244 21.24 47.41 -13.16
N GLU A 245 22.10 47.80 -12.23
CA GLU A 245 22.04 47.78 -10.78
C GLU A 245 21.14 48.91 -10.20
N ASP A 246 20.38 48.55 -9.16
CA ASP A 246 20.46 49.19 -7.83
C ASP A 246 19.64 50.48 -7.47
N LYS A 247 19.23 50.44 -6.20
CA LYS A 247 18.88 51.50 -5.22
C LYS A 247 17.46 52.10 -5.09
N SER A 248 16.99 51.88 -3.84
CA SER A 248 16.45 52.86 -2.86
C SER A 248 14.94 53.23 -2.94
N LYS A 249 14.13 52.89 -1.93
CA LYS A 249 13.90 53.51 -0.59
C LYS A 249 13.04 54.79 -0.64
N ILE A 250 12.14 54.90 0.37
CA ILE A 250 11.27 56.01 0.84
C ILE A 250 9.77 55.65 0.61
N LYS A 251 8.78 55.90 1.47
CA LYS A 251 8.59 56.11 2.93
C LYS A 251 7.07 56.39 3.09
N ASP A 252 6.44 55.86 4.15
CA ASP A 252 5.25 56.34 4.89
C ASP A 252 4.16 57.19 4.21
N LYS A 253 2.88 56.76 4.30
CA LYS A 253 1.86 57.26 5.27
C LYS A 253 0.42 56.89 4.87
N GLN A 254 -0.34 56.45 5.88
CA GLN A 254 -1.78 56.70 6.19
C GLN A 254 -2.81 56.32 5.11
N GLY A 255 -3.94 55.67 5.38
CA GLY A 255 -4.69 55.36 6.59
C GLY A 255 -6.16 55.34 6.18
N VAL A 256 -6.88 54.23 6.38
CA VAL A 256 -8.35 54.19 6.34
C VAL A 256 -8.86 53.24 7.41
N GLN A 257 -9.86 53.75 8.14
CA GLN A 257 -10.56 53.22 9.30
C GLN A 257 -11.45 51.99 9.00
N PRO A 258 -11.94 51.31 10.06
CA PRO A 258 -12.53 49.98 9.98
C PRO A 258 -14.05 50.00 9.77
N ALA A 259 -14.56 49.01 9.05
CA ALA A 259 -15.98 48.73 8.98
C ALA A 259 -16.42 47.86 10.18
N ALA A 260 -17.35 48.41 10.95
CA ALA A 260 -18.32 47.68 11.76
C ALA A 260 -19.11 46.68 10.89
N GLY A 261 -19.73 45.62 11.37
CA GLY A 261 -19.91 45.07 12.71
C GLY A 261 -20.63 43.73 12.53
N PHE A 262 -20.27 42.73 13.32
CA PHE A 262 -21.01 41.47 13.38
C PHE A 262 -21.41 41.24 14.84
N SER A 263 -22.69 41.44 15.09
CA SER A 263 -23.37 41.31 16.37
C SER A 263 -23.72 39.86 16.65
N ILE A 264 -23.18 39.31 17.75
CA ILE A 264 -23.58 38.02 18.32
C ILE A 264 -24.63 38.29 19.41
N PRO A 265 -25.79 37.62 19.43
CA PRO A 265 -26.80 37.84 20.44
C PRO A 265 -26.43 37.15 21.77
N ALA A 266 -26.65 37.91 22.84
CA ALA A 266 -26.57 37.49 24.23
C ALA A 266 -27.66 36.48 24.57
N GLY A 267 -27.28 35.41 25.28
CA GLY A 267 -28.19 34.43 25.87
C GLY A 267 -27.58 33.86 27.14
N SER A 268 -27.79 34.56 28.25
CA SER A 268 -27.38 34.20 29.61
C SER A 268 -28.44 33.33 30.31
N LYS A 269 -28.03 32.16 30.82
CA LYS A 269 -28.53 31.44 32.01
C LYS A 269 -27.39 30.50 32.44
N GLU A 270 -26.53 30.86 33.41
CA GLU A 270 -26.71 30.82 34.87
C GLU A 270 -27.17 29.45 35.39
N LEU A 271 -26.22 28.63 35.85
CA LEU A 271 -26.19 27.96 37.17
C LEU A 271 -25.06 26.90 37.26
N ASP A 272 -24.07 27.22 38.10
CA ASP A 272 -23.58 26.41 39.22
C ASP A 272 -22.79 25.08 39.09
N LYS A 273 -21.56 25.17 39.66
CA LYS A 273 -20.81 24.25 40.53
C LYS A 273 -19.57 23.54 39.96
N LYS A 274 -18.41 24.10 40.36
CA LYS A 274 -17.07 23.49 40.44
C LYS A 274 -16.94 22.55 41.65
N PRO A 275 -15.98 21.61 41.60
CA PRO A 275 -14.88 21.63 42.57
C PRO A 275 -13.53 21.58 41.83
N ILE A 276 -12.65 22.58 41.96
CA ILE A 276 -11.52 22.66 42.92
C ILE A 276 -10.74 21.34 43.01
N VAL A 277 -9.70 21.22 42.18
CA VAL A 277 -8.49 20.43 42.49
C VAL A 277 -7.27 21.29 42.15
N SER A 278 -6.42 21.40 43.16
CA SER A 278 -5.21 22.21 43.28
C SER A 278 -4.02 21.62 42.53
N ASN A 279 -3.36 22.44 41.70
CA ASN A 279 -1.99 22.23 41.26
C ASN A 279 -1.01 22.71 42.35
N PRO A 280 0.03 21.94 42.72
CA PRO A 280 1.22 22.50 43.31
C PRO A 280 2.24 22.86 42.22
N LYS A 281 2.65 24.13 42.22
CA LYS A 281 3.90 24.61 41.63
C LYS A 281 5.06 24.17 42.52
N THR A 282 6.18 23.78 41.91
CA THR A 282 7.50 23.95 42.53
C THR A 282 8.48 24.47 41.48
N ASP A 283 9.11 25.57 41.86
CA ASP A 283 10.17 26.28 41.14
C ASP A 283 11.53 25.59 41.32
N ILE A 284 12.28 25.51 40.22
CA ILE A 284 13.69 25.90 40.02
C ILE A 284 14.71 25.66 41.17
N VAL A 285 15.68 24.76 40.96
CA VAL A 285 17.16 24.90 41.22
C VAL A 285 17.88 23.85 40.34
N ALA A 286 18.47 24.18 39.19
CA ALA A 286 19.84 24.65 38.93
C ALA A 286 21.01 23.73 39.40
N SER A 287 21.79 23.29 38.40
CA SER A 287 23.21 22.88 38.46
C SER A 287 23.59 21.63 39.26
N ASN A 288 24.09 20.61 38.56
CA ASN A 288 25.39 20.08 38.95
C ASN A 288 26.20 19.53 37.78
N LYS A 289 27.44 20.01 37.80
CA LYS A 289 28.52 19.92 36.83
C LYS A 289 29.42 18.75 37.21
N ILE A 290 29.94 18.10 36.18
CA ILE A 290 30.94 17.03 36.19
C ILE A 290 32.14 17.39 37.08
N LEU A 291 32.52 16.48 37.97
CA LEU A 291 33.88 16.35 38.50
C LEU A 291 34.25 14.86 38.59
N GLU A 292 35.29 14.49 37.85
CA GLU A 292 36.05 13.26 38.01
C GLU A 292 36.66 13.19 39.41
N ILE A 293 36.50 12.05 40.09
CA ILE A 293 37.31 11.68 41.24
C ILE A 293 37.89 10.30 40.96
N LYS A 294 39.19 10.28 40.65
CA LYS A 294 40.07 9.12 40.82
C LYS A 294 40.07 8.75 42.29
N LEU A 295 39.80 7.48 42.60
CA LEU A 295 40.00 6.93 43.94
C LEU A 295 40.77 5.62 43.81
N ASP A 296 42.09 5.71 43.98
CA ASP A 296 42.95 4.61 44.37
C ASP A 296 42.67 4.29 45.85
N SER A 297 42.37 3.03 46.18
CA SER A 297 42.45 2.52 47.56
C SER A 297 42.61 0.99 47.56
N PRO A 298 43.44 0.42 48.46
CA PRO A 298 43.99 -0.93 48.31
C PRO A 298 43.07 -2.03 48.85
N GLU A 299 43.16 -3.20 48.23
CA GLU A 299 42.57 -4.46 48.70
C GLU A 299 43.23 -4.92 50.02
N GLU A 300 42.44 -5.04 51.08
CA GLU A 300 42.80 -5.81 52.26
C GLU A 300 41.80 -6.96 52.45
N LYS A 301 42.31 -8.19 52.33
CA LYS A 301 41.56 -9.44 52.48
C LYS A 301 41.29 -9.69 53.97
N ILE A 302 40.03 -9.79 54.34
CA ILE A 302 39.61 -10.28 55.67
C ILE A 302 38.89 -11.62 55.47
N ASP A 303 39.52 -12.69 55.95
CA ASP A 303 38.96 -14.03 56.05
C ASP A 303 37.89 -14.06 57.15
N ILE A 304 36.62 -14.17 56.76
CA ILE A 304 35.49 -14.40 57.68
C ILE A 304 35.09 -15.88 57.56
N SER A 305 35.62 -16.71 58.45
CA SER A 305 35.19 -18.10 58.59
C SER A 305 33.90 -18.16 59.41
N LEU A 306 32.81 -18.58 58.77
CA LEU A 306 31.51 -18.79 59.40
C LEU A 306 31.49 -20.12 60.20
N PRO A 307 30.82 -20.19 61.36
CA PRO A 307 30.72 -21.40 62.16
C PRO A 307 29.87 -22.47 61.47
N LYS A 308 30.39 -23.70 61.49
CA LYS A 308 29.81 -24.88 60.83
C LYS A 308 28.64 -25.42 61.65
N VAL A 309 27.42 -25.16 61.19
CA VAL A 309 26.18 -25.70 61.78
C VAL A 309 26.01 -27.16 61.36
N SER A 310 26.28 -28.09 62.28
CA SER A 310 25.96 -29.52 62.14
C SER A 310 24.45 -29.73 62.22
N ARG A 311 23.84 -30.17 61.11
CA ARG A 311 22.45 -30.66 61.10
C ARG A 311 22.43 -32.14 61.50
N PRO A 312 21.58 -32.57 62.45
CA PRO A 312 21.46 -33.99 62.82
C PRO A 312 21.01 -34.83 61.63
N GLY A 313 21.64 -36.01 61.51
CA GLY A 313 21.55 -36.91 60.36
C GLY A 313 20.13 -37.38 60.08
N ILE A 314 19.54 -36.86 59.02
CA ILE A 314 18.34 -37.42 58.40
C ILE A 314 18.83 -38.63 57.58
N SER A 315 18.61 -39.81 58.14
CA SER A 315 18.71 -41.10 57.45
C SER A 315 17.99 -41.01 56.10
N GLN A 316 18.77 -41.08 55.01
CA GLN A 316 18.24 -41.09 53.66
C GLN A 316 17.57 -42.44 53.43
N THR A 317 16.25 -42.50 53.58
CA THR A 317 15.47 -43.59 53.00
C THR A 317 15.70 -43.57 51.48
N PRO A 318 16.01 -44.70 50.84
CA PRO A 318 16.35 -44.76 49.43
C PRO A 318 15.21 -44.15 48.61
N ARG A 319 15.51 -43.05 47.92
CA ARG A 319 14.56 -42.42 47.00
C ARG A 319 14.19 -43.45 45.95
N ARG A 320 12.89 -43.77 45.84
CA ARG A 320 12.37 -44.53 44.72
C ARG A 320 12.74 -43.77 43.45
N SER A 321 13.53 -44.39 42.59
CA SER A 321 13.76 -43.91 41.23
C SER A 321 12.40 -43.79 40.57
N MET A 322 12.01 -42.58 40.18
CA MET A 322 10.85 -42.39 39.31
C MET A 322 11.17 -43.10 37.99
N SER A 323 10.62 -44.30 37.80
CA SER A 323 10.52 -44.90 36.49
C SER A 323 9.57 -44.00 35.70
N ASP A 324 10.07 -43.48 34.59
CA ASP A 324 9.28 -42.70 33.64
C ASP A 324 7.99 -43.46 33.33
N VAL A 325 6.85 -42.83 33.55
CA VAL A 325 5.54 -43.44 33.30
C VAL A 325 5.39 -43.48 31.79
N PHE A 326 5.84 -44.57 31.19
CA PHE A 326 5.46 -44.93 29.83
C PHE A 326 3.96 -45.24 29.84
N THR A 327 3.14 -44.20 29.66
CA THR A 327 1.77 -44.41 29.20
C THR A 327 1.87 -45.04 27.81
N PRO A 328 1.28 -46.24 27.59
CA PRO A 328 1.27 -46.84 26.27
C PRO A 328 0.62 -45.87 25.30
N ALA A 329 1.38 -45.51 24.26
CA ALA A 329 0.96 -44.64 23.19
C ALA A 329 -0.34 -45.18 22.58
N LYS A 330 -1.44 -44.46 22.82
CA LYS A 330 -2.53 -44.44 21.85
C LYS A 330 -2.00 -43.62 20.67
N GLU A 331 -1.72 -44.33 19.60
CA GLU A 331 -1.22 -43.82 18.31
C GLU A 331 -2.29 -42.97 17.61
N ASP A 332 -2.65 -41.80 18.14
CA ASP A 332 -3.58 -40.86 17.48
C ASP A 332 -3.23 -39.37 17.78
N ALA A 333 -1.95 -39.05 18.01
CA ALA A 333 -1.52 -37.68 18.32
C ALA A 333 -0.30 -37.24 17.49
N SER A 334 -0.42 -37.31 16.17
CA SER A 334 0.62 -36.92 15.20
C SER A 334 0.72 -35.41 14.90
N PHE A 335 0.14 -34.53 15.72
CA PHE A 335 0.16 -33.08 15.49
C PHE A 335 0.41 -32.22 16.73
N LEU A 336 1.19 -32.72 17.69
CA LEU A 336 1.85 -31.81 18.63
C LEU A 336 2.94 -31.07 17.85
N SER A 337 2.53 -29.97 17.22
CA SER A 337 3.37 -28.97 16.56
C SER A 337 4.65 -28.79 17.37
N ARG A 338 5.77 -29.29 16.85
CA ARG A 338 7.10 -29.07 17.44
C ARG A 338 7.18 -27.58 17.73
N ALA A 339 7.32 -27.23 19.01
CA ALA A 339 7.43 -25.85 19.47
C ALA A 339 8.66 -25.25 18.81
N THR A 340 8.46 -24.71 17.62
CA THR A 340 9.49 -24.06 16.85
C THR A 340 9.66 -22.71 17.53
N LEU A 341 10.91 -22.32 17.81
CA LEU A 341 11.18 -21.02 18.39
C LEU A 341 10.85 -19.96 17.33
N MET A 342 9.62 -19.46 17.38
CA MET A 342 9.11 -18.45 16.47
C MET A 342 9.18 -17.09 17.15
N GLY A 343 9.48 -16.04 16.39
CA GLY A 343 9.50 -14.69 16.94
C GLY A 343 8.07 -14.21 17.27
N PRO A 344 7.91 -13.16 18.10
CA PRO A 344 6.60 -12.64 18.50
C PRO A 344 5.66 -12.28 17.32
N VAL A 345 6.21 -11.75 16.23
CA VAL A 345 5.45 -11.44 15.01
C VAL A 345 5.08 -12.72 14.26
N GLN A 346 5.99 -13.68 14.20
CA GLN A 346 5.80 -14.93 13.47
C GLN A 346 4.79 -15.84 14.17
N GLU A 347 4.73 -15.81 15.51
CA GLU A 347 3.68 -16.48 16.28
C GLU A 347 2.28 -16.00 15.87
N LEU A 348 2.07 -14.69 15.71
CA LEU A 348 0.79 -14.13 15.27
C LEU A 348 0.45 -14.54 13.83
N GLN A 349 1.45 -14.77 12.99
CA GLN A 349 1.27 -15.21 11.61
C GLN A 349 0.85 -16.68 11.51
N SER A 350 1.42 -17.56 12.34
CA SER A 350 1.11 -18.99 12.36
C SER A 350 -0.06 -19.35 13.28
N PHE A 351 -0.98 -18.40 13.49
CA PHE A 351 -2.07 -18.59 14.44
C PHE A 351 -3.18 -19.47 13.84
N ASP A 352 -3.35 -20.65 14.41
CA ASP A 352 -4.37 -21.63 14.05
C ASP A 352 -5.61 -21.53 14.95
N LEU A 353 -6.72 -22.09 14.48
CA LEU A 353 -8.01 -22.08 15.20
C LEU A 353 -7.95 -22.82 16.54
N ILE A 354 -7.20 -23.93 16.61
CA ILE A 354 -6.96 -24.66 17.87
C ILE A 354 -6.14 -23.80 18.85
N ALA A 355 -5.09 -23.14 18.36
CA ALA A 355 -4.26 -22.26 19.19
C ALA A 355 -5.07 -21.06 19.71
N PHE A 356 -5.94 -20.50 18.87
CA PHE A 356 -6.86 -19.43 19.24
C PHE A 356 -7.85 -19.84 20.33
N ARG A 357 -8.46 -21.03 20.22
CA ARG A 357 -9.37 -21.54 21.25
C ARG A 357 -8.67 -21.80 22.59
N ARG A 358 -7.36 -22.09 22.57
CA ARG A 358 -6.56 -22.30 23.79
C ARG A 358 -6.17 -21.01 24.52
N LEU A 359 -6.29 -19.83 23.89
CA LEU A 359 -5.88 -18.56 24.53
C LEU A 359 -6.77 -18.14 25.70
N GLY A 360 -8.04 -18.56 25.71
CA GLY A 360 -9.04 -18.11 26.67
C GLY A 360 -10.31 -18.94 26.60
N ASN A 361 -11.16 -18.81 27.61
CA ASN A 361 -12.40 -19.60 27.68
C ASN A 361 -13.51 -18.96 26.85
N THR A 362 -13.56 -17.62 26.83
CA THR A 362 -14.53 -16.84 26.05
C THR A 362 -13.92 -16.29 24.77
N ALA A 363 -14.76 -16.02 23.76
CA ALA A 363 -14.32 -15.43 22.50
C ALA A 363 -13.66 -14.06 22.69
N GLU A 364 -14.24 -13.24 23.58
CA GLU A 364 -13.74 -11.90 23.92
C GLU A 364 -12.37 -11.96 24.60
N GLU A 365 -12.17 -12.86 25.57
CA GLU A 365 -10.87 -13.06 26.23
C GLU A 365 -9.78 -13.49 25.24
N ARG A 366 -10.11 -14.39 24.30
CA ARG A 366 -9.17 -14.85 23.26
C ARG A 366 -8.72 -13.70 22.39
N VAL A 367 -9.66 -12.88 21.94
CA VAL A 367 -9.40 -11.68 21.14
C VAL A 367 -8.60 -10.65 21.92
N GLN A 368 -8.93 -10.43 23.20
CA GLN A 368 -8.19 -9.52 24.07
C GLN A 368 -6.74 -9.95 24.21
N LYS A 369 -6.46 -11.25 24.39
CA LYS A 369 -5.09 -11.78 24.43
C LYS A 369 -4.32 -11.54 23.13
N VAL A 370 -4.98 -11.62 21.97
CA VAL A 370 -4.36 -11.29 20.67
C VAL A 370 -4.07 -9.79 20.59
N PHE A 371 -5.01 -8.94 21.01
CA PHE A 371 -4.83 -7.49 21.08
C PHE A 371 -3.68 -7.09 21.99
N ASP A 372 -3.61 -7.67 23.19
CA ASP A 372 -2.54 -7.43 24.15
C ASP A 372 -1.16 -7.81 23.58
N ARG A 373 -1.06 -8.91 22.82
CA ARG A 373 0.18 -9.29 22.12
C ARG A 373 0.60 -8.24 21.08
N ILE A 374 -0.35 -7.69 20.33
CA ILE A 374 -0.08 -6.61 19.35
C ILE A 374 0.35 -5.32 20.06
N ASN A 375 -0.28 -4.98 21.18
CA ASN A 375 0.11 -3.82 21.98
C ASN A 375 1.48 -4.00 22.65
N LEU A 376 1.86 -5.22 23.00
CA LEU A 376 3.21 -5.51 23.48
C LEU A 376 4.26 -5.22 22.41
N LEU A 377 3.96 -5.51 21.13
CA LEU A 377 4.83 -5.13 20.00
C LEU A 377 4.91 -3.61 19.80
N GLU A 378 3.85 -2.87 20.13
CA GLU A 378 3.84 -1.41 20.10
C GLU A 378 4.79 -0.80 21.12
N GLN A 379 4.90 -1.39 22.32
CA GLN A 379 5.83 -0.94 23.35
C GLN A 379 7.28 -0.96 22.86
N ASP A 380 7.64 -1.92 22.00
CA ASP A 380 8.95 -1.95 21.35
C ASP A 380 9.07 -0.89 20.25
N SER A 381 8.10 -0.81 19.34
CA SER A 381 8.04 0.23 18.30
C SER A 381 6.72 0.21 17.53
N TYR A 382 6.28 1.37 17.03
CA TYR A 382 5.15 1.47 16.10
C TYR A 382 5.31 0.62 14.83
N THR A 383 6.53 0.50 14.31
CA THR A 383 6.82 -0.36 13.15
C THR A 383 6.54 -1.83 13.45
N LYS A 384 6.89 -2.30 14.65
CA LYS A 384 6.59 -3.67 15.09
C LYS A 384 5.10 -3.89 15.31
N LYS A 385 4.36 -2.88 15.81
CA LYS A 385 2.88 -2.93 15.85
C LYS A 385 2.30 -3.16 14.46
N ALA A 386 2.73 -2.39 13.47
CA ALA A 386 2.27 -2.53 12.09
C ALA A 386 2.60 -3.92 11.51
N GLN A 387 3.80 -4.46 11.80
CA GLN A 387 4.17 -5.83 11.44
C GLN A 387 3.30 -6.88 12.15
N GLY A 388 2.98 -6.68 13.42
CA GLY A 388 2.08 -7.56 14.18
C GLY A 388 0.66 -7.58 13.61
N ILE A 389 0.13 -6.41 13.21
CA ILE A 389 -1.18 -6.32 12.55
C ILE A 389 -1.16 -7.02 11.20
N ALA A 390 -0.10 -6.83 10.40
CA ALA A 390 0.05 -7.52 9.11
C ALA A 390 0.13 -9.04 9.29
N ALA A 391 0.94 -9.51 10.25
CA ALA A 391 1.06 -10.92 10.60
C ALA A 391 -0.27 -11.52 11.06
N TRP A 392 -1.01 -10.83 11.93
CA TRP A 392 -2.35 -11.25 12.35
C TRP A 392 -3.32 -11.38 11.17
N ARG A 393 -3.28 -10.45 10.21
CA ARG A 393 -4.11 -10.52 8.97
C ARG A 393 -3.71 -11.69 8.06
N GLU A 394 -2.49 -12.18 8.19
CA GLU A 394 -2.02 -13.36 7.45
C GLU A 394 -2.34 -14.69 8.18
N SER A 395 -2.82 -14.63 9.42
CA SER A 395 -3.15 -15.81 10.22
C SER A 395 -4.25 -16.67 9.60
N GLY A 396 -4.23 -17.97 9.91
CA GLY A 396 -5.25 -18.91 9.48
C GLY A 396 -6.64 -18.55 10.00
N VAL A 397 -6.71 -18.07 11.25
CA VAL A 397 -7.95 -17.62 11.88
C VAL A 397 -8.56 -16.43 11.14
N TYR A 398 -7.77 -15.40 10.82
CA TYR A 398 -8.25 -14.23 10.11
C TYR A 398 -8.68 -14.54 8.67
N LYS A 399 -7.93 -15.41 7.97
CA LYS A 399 -8.31 -15.91 6.65
C LYS A 399 -9.65 -16.65 6.69
N LEU A 400 -9.88 -17.46 7.73
CA LEU A 400 -11.14 -18.18 7.91
C LEU A 400 -12.30 -17.21 8.18
N TYR A 401 -12.08 -16.16 8.99
CA TYR A 401 -13.04 -15.07 9.18
C TYR A 401 -13.42 -14.41 7.85
N LEU A 402 -12.44 -14.03 7.01
CA LEU A 402 -12.72 -13.44 5.69
C LEU A 402 -13.47 -14.39 4.77
N LYS A 403 -13.08 -15.68 4.75
CA LYS A 403 -13.74 -16.71 3.93
C LYS A 403 -15.20 -16.89 4.33
N LEU A 404 -15.50 -16.97 5.63
CA LEU A 404 -16.89 -17.07 6.12
C LEU A 404 -17.72 -15.85 5.72
N GLY A 405 -17.15 -14.64 5.84
CA GLY A 405 -17.80 -13.41 5.41
C GLY A 405 -18.12 -13.45 3.90
N ALA A 406 -17.13 -13.76 3.07
CA ALA A 406 -17.30 -13.84 1.62
C ALA A 406 -18.32 -14.92 1.21
N ASP A 407 -18.20 -16.13 1.76
CA ASP A 407 -19.09 -17.25 1.47
C ASP A 407 -20.55 -16.90 1.83
N SER A 408 -20.78 -16.22 2.96
CA SER A 408 -22.13 -15.81 3.37
C SER A 408 -22.75 -14.80 2.40
N MET A 409 -21.95 -13.86 1.88
CA MET A 409 -22.39 -12.88 0.89
C MET A 409 -22.71 -13.55 -0.45
N ILE A 410 -21.85 -14.47 -0.90
CA ILE A 410 -22.08 -15.25 -2.14
C ILE A 410 -23.37 -16.08 -2.01
N ALA A 411 -23.61 -16.67 -0.85
CA ALA A 411 -24.82 -17.45 -0.58
C ALA A 411 -26.07 -16.57 -0.36
N GLY A 412 -25.93 -15.24 -0.24
CA GLY A 412 -27.04 -14.34 0.05
C GLY A 412 -27.69 -14.56 1.41
N ARG A 413 -26.95 -15.10 2.39
CA ARG A 413 -27.46 -15.46 3.73
C ARG A 413 -26.75 -14.70 4.83
N GLN A 414 -27.40 -14.60 6.00
CA GLN A 414 -26.75 -14.01 7.17
C GLN A 414 -25.58 -14.89 7.63
N VAL A 415 -24.50 -14.26 8.09
CA VAL A 415 -23.28 -14.96 8.54
C VAL A 415 -23.58 -15.94 9.67
N ALA A 416 -24.46 -15.57 10.60
CA ALA A 416 -24.83 -16.42 11.74
C ALA A 416 -25.46 -17.75 11.29
N ASP A 417 -26.39 -17.70 10.34
CA ASP A 417 -27.06 -18.88 9.79
C ASP A 417 -26.07 -19.76 9.00
N TYR A 418 -25.19 -19.12 8.21
CA TYR A 418 -24.17 -19.83 7.44
C TYR A 418 -23.17 -20.57 8.33
N ILE A 419 -22.78 -19.96 9.45
CA ILE A 419 -21.92 -20.59 10.46
C ILE A 419 -22.63 -21.78 11.10
N ALA A 420 -23.92 -21.64 11.46
CA ALA A 420 -24.69 -22.74 12.03
C ALA A 420 -24.79 -23.94 11.06
N ASP A 421 -25.04 -23.68 9.78
CA ASP A 421 -25.06 -24.71 8.73
C ASP A 421 -23.73 -25.45 8.59
N LYS A 422 -22.61 -24.72 8.64
CA LYS A 422 -21.27 -25.34 8.58
C LYS A 422 -20.91 -26.10 9.85
N ALA A 423 -21.31 -25.59 11.02
CA ALA A 423 -21.12 -26.29 12.29
C ALA A 423 -21.87 -27.63 12.29
N ASN A 424 -23.09 -27.66 11.74
CA ASN A 424 -23.88 -28.89 11.57
C ASN A 424 -23.22 -29.91 10.63
N LYS A 425 -22.37 -29.44 9.70
CA LYS A 425 -21.59 -30.29 8.78
C LYS A 425 -20.27 -30.78 9.37
N ASN A 426 -19.97 -30.45 10.63
CA ASN A 426 -18.71 -30.77 11.32
C ASN A 426 -17.47 -30.23 10.60
N GLU A 427 -17.59 -29.12 9.86
CA GLU A 427 -16.43 -28.43 9.29
C GLU A 427 -15.78 -27.52 10.35
N ASP A 428 -14.44 -27.49 10.38
CA ASP A 428 -13.68 -26.58 11.23
C ASP A 428 -14.03 -25.12 10.90
N THR A 429 -14.85 -24.52 11.76
CA THR A 429 -15.40 -23.18 11.58
C THR A 429 -15.36 -22.37 12.86
N LEU A 430 -15.32 -21.05 12.70
CA LEU A 430 -15.46 -20.09 13.81
C LEU A 430 -16.89 -20.09 14.31
N SER A 431 -17.06 -20.02 15.63
CA SER A 431 -18.38 -19.78 16.23
C SER A 431 -18.84 -18.35 15.97
N VAL A 432 -20.15 -18.11 16.09
CA VAL A 432 -20.75 -16.78 15.90
C VAL A 432 -20.15 -15.75 16.87
N ALA A 433 -19.92 -16.14 18.12
CA ALA A 433 -19.29 -15.30 19.12
C ALA A 433 -17.83 -14.95 18.76
N GLU A 434 -17.06 -15.92 18.28
CA GLU A 434 -15.69 -15.70 17.79
C GLU A 434 -15.66 -14.77 16.56
N PHE A 435 -16.61 -14.94 15.63
CA PHE A 435 -16.72 -14.08 14.45
C PHE A 435 -17.00 -12.62 14.83
N SER A 436 -17.95 -12.38 15.75
CA SER A 436 -18.27 -11.03 16.24
C SER A 436 -17.06 -10.40 16.95
N ALA A 437 -16.42 -11.15 17.85
CA ALA A 437 -15.26 -10.65 18.60
C ALA A 437 -14.08 -10.30 17.68
N ILE A 438 -13.81 -11.11 16.65
CA ILE A 438 -12.78 -10.80 15.63
C ILE A 438 -13.17 -9.55 14.82
N SER A 439 -14.45 -9.36 14.51
CA SER A 439 -14.92 -8.14 13.84
C SER A 439 -14.64 -6.89 14.69
N ASP A 440 -14.92 -6.96 16.00
CA ASP A 440 -14.68 -5.85 16.92
C ASP A 440 -13.19 -5.56 17.12
N LEU A 441 -12.34 -6.60 17.20
CA LEU A 441 -10.88 -6.45 17.17
C LEU A 441 -10.42 -5.69 15.92
N ASN A 442 -10.95 -6.04 14.75
CA ASN A 442 -10.54 -5.42 13.50
C ASN A 442 -10.94 -3.93 13.42
N LYS A 443 -12.01 -3.53 14.10
CA LYS A 443 -12.38 -2.10 14.25
C LYS A 443 -11.37 -1.36 15.11
N GLN A 444 -10.86 -1.99 16.17
CA GLN A 444 -9.85 -1.40 17.06
C GLN A 444 -8.47 -1.29 16.39
N LEU A 445 -8.09 -2.26 15.55
CA LEU A 445 -6.82 -2.28 14.82
C LEU A 445 -6.79 -1.36 13.58
N ARG A 446 -7.82 -0.52 13.37
CA ARG A 446 -8.01 0.26 12.14
C ARG A 446 -7.34 1.64 12.16
N PHE A 447 -6.43 1.90 13.09
CA PHE A 447 -5.81 3.21 13.32
C PHE A 447 -4.29 3.15 13.33
#